data_AF-A0A5Q2NS40-F1
#
_entry.id   AF-A0A5Q2NS40-F1
#
_cell.length_a   1.000
_cell.length_b   1.000
_cell.length_c   1.000
_cell.angle_alpha   90.00
_cell.angle_beta   90.00
_cell.angle_gamma   90.00
#
_symmetry.space_group_name_H-M   'P 1'
#
loop_
_entity.id
_entity.type
_entity.pdbx_description
1 polymer ?
#
loop_
_entity_poly.entity_id
_entity_poly.type
_entity_poly.pdbx_seq_one_letter_code
_entity_poly.pdbx_strand_id
1 'polypeptide(L)' 'MYRWLRTRMGRMGAIAVSSLIFTLAHYPTLNAMPVNFVSGIVFAWAYERTGSVIPGMIIHGAFNTIAVLLTAMS' A
#
# COMPACT_ATOMS: atom_id res chain seq x y z
N MET A 1 8.34 7.44 2.31
CA MET A 1 8.64 7.19 0.88
C MET A 1 7.81 8.06 -0.05
N TYR A 2 6.48 7.92 -0.11
CA TYR A 2 5.62 8.66 -1.04
C TYR A 2 5.89 10.18 -1.08
N ARG A 3 5.90 10.85 0.09
CA ARG A 3 6.13 12.29 0.21
C ARG A 3 7.43 12.76 -0.47
N TRP A 4 8.49 11.95 -0.40
CA TRP A 4 9.78 12.27 -1.02
C TRP A 4 9.74 12.08 -2.54
N LEU A 5 9.08 11.02 -3.04
CA LEU A 5 8.90 10.82 -4.48
C LEU A 5 8.00 11.91 -5.08
N ARG A 6 7.01 12.38 -4.32
CA ARG A 6 6.04 13.40 -4.73
C ARG A 6 6.68 14.73 -5.09
N THR A 7 7.83 15.08 -4.48
CA THR A 7 8.57 16.31 -4.79
C THR A 7 9.42 16.22 -6.05
N ARG A 8 9.63 15.03 -6.62
CA ARG A 8 10.50 14.80 -7.79
C ARG A 8 9.80 14.27 -9.04
N MET A 9 8.71 13.51 -8.87
CA MET A 9 8.09 12.74 -9.96
C MET A 9 6.62 13.10 -10.21
N GLY A 10 6.11 14.14 -9.52
CA GLY A 10 4.70 14.47 -9.52
C GLY A 10 3.83 13.41 -8.83
N ARG A 11 2.51 13.63 -8.84
CA ARG A 11 1.56 12.77 -8.12
C ARG A 11 1.55 11.32 -8.65
N MET A 12 1.36 11.15 -9.95
CA MET A 12 1.19 9.82 -10.55
C MET A 12 2.47 8.98 -10.48
N GLY A 13 3.62 9.58 -10.76
CA GLY A 13 4.92 8.90 -10.65
C GLY A 13 5.23 8.49 -9.22
N ALA A 14 4.94 9.35 -8.24
CA ALA A 14 5.13 9.02 -6.83
C ALA A 14 4.22 7.88 -6.36
N ILE A 15 2.94 7.85 -6.78
CA ILE A 15 2.01 6.75 -6.47
C ILE A 15 2.56 5.45 -7.07
N ALA A 16 2.87 5.43 -8.37
CA ALA A 16 3.31 4.22 -9.05
C ALA A 16 4.60 3.64 -8.43
N VAL A 17 5.62 4.46 -8.23
CA VAL A 17 6.93 4.00 -7.71
C VAL A 17 6.83 3.58 -6.25
N SER A 18 6.13 4.33 -5.40
CA SER A 18 5.95 3.93 -4.00
C SER A 18 5.17 2.62 -3.86
N SER A 19 4.15 2.42 -4.70
CA SER A 19 3.35 1.18 -4.72
C SER A 19 4.17 -0.01 -5.21
N LEU A 20 5.02 0.19 -6.21
CA LEU A 20 5.92 -0.85 -6.71
C LEU A 20 6.94 -1.26 -5.64
N ILE A 21 7.59 -0.30 -4.98
CA ILE A 21 8.54 -0.58 -3.89
C ILE A 21 7.84 -1.34 -2.75
N PHE A 22 6.63 -0.91 -2.36
CA PHE A 22 5.84 -1.61 -1.34
C PHE A 22 5.57 -3.06 -1.75
N THR A 23 5.19 -3.31 -3.01
CA THR A 23 4.93 -4.65 -3.54
C THR A 23 6.17 -5.53 -3.53
N LEU A 24 7.30 -5.00 -3.98
CA LEU A 24 8.57 -5.71 -4.04
C LEU A 24 9.07 -6.11 -2.64
N ALA A 25 8.75 -5.32 -1.61
CA ALA A 25 9.07 -5.66 -0.22
C ALA A 25 8.34 -6.91 0.31
N HIS A 26 7.32 -7.42 -0.40
CA HIS A 26 6.57 -8.63 -0.04
C HIS A 26 6.97 -9.87 -0.85
N TYR A 27 8.01 -9.78 -1.69
CA TYR A 27 8.58 -10.95 -2.35
C TYR A 27 9.16 -11.92 -1.29
N PRO A 28 8.99 -13.26 -1.42
CA PRO A 28 8.50 -14.02 -2.57
C PRO A 28 7.01 -14.41 -2.52
N THR A 29 6.15 -13.72 -1.76
CA THR A 29 4.72 -14.06 -1.69
C THR A 29 3.97 -13.63 -2.96
N LEU A 30 4.25 -14.31 -4.08
CA LEU A 30 3.82 -13.93 -5.43
C LEU A 30 2.31 -13.77 -5.55
N ASN A 31 1.56 -14.66 -4.90
CA ASN A 31 0.09 -14.69 -4.92
C ASN A 31 -0.50 -13.38 -4.37
N ALA A 32 0.18 -12.75 -3.40
CA ALA A 32 -0.24 -11.52 -2.76
C ALA A 32 0.31 -10.26 -3.45
N MET A 33 1.25 -10.38 -4.40
CA MET A 33 1.86 -9.22 -5.03
C MET A 33 0.84 -8.31 -5.75
N PRO A 34 -0.16 -8.82 -6.51
CA PRO A 34 -1.16 -7.96 -7.13
C PRO A 34 -1.96 -7.13 -6.10
N VAL A 35 -2.37 -7.74 -4.99
CA VAL A 35 -3.13 -7.04 -3.94
C VAL A 35 -2.24 -6.06 -3.16
N ASN A 36 -0.97 -6.38 -2.96
CA ASN A 36 -0.01 -5.46 -2.33
C ASN A 36 0.23 -4.22 -3.19
N PHE A 37 0.29 -4.37 -4.52
CA PHE A 37 0.42 -3.23 -5.43
C PHE A 37 -0.80 -2.31 -5.38
N VAL A 38 -1.99 -2.88 -5.46
CA VAL A 38 -3.24 -2.12 -5.34
C VAL A 38 -3.32 -1.44 -3.96
N SER A 39 -2.95 -2.14 -2.89
CA SER A 39 -2.91 -1.57 -1.54
C SER A 39 -1.94 -0.40 -1.45
N GLY A 40 -0.74 -0.52 -2.04
CA GLY A 40 0.22 0.56 -2.15
C GLY A 40 -0.35 1.80 -2.84
N ILE A 41 -1.11 1.61 -3.92
CA ILE A 41 -1.80 2.69 -4.63
C ILE A 41 -2.82 3.37 -3.72
N VAL A 42 -3.65 2.57 -3.02
CA VAL A 42 -4.66 3.06 -2.09
C VAL A 42 -4.03 3.84 -0.94
N PHE A 43 -2.93 3.35 -0.36
CA PHE A 43 -2.24 4.04 0.74
C PHE A 43 -1.63 5.36 0.29
N ALA A 44 -0.94 5.38 -0.86
CA ALA A 44 -0.36 6.58 -1.43
C ALA A 44 -1.44 7.62 -1.78
N TRP A 45 -2.56 7.17 -2.35
CA TRP A 45 -3.70 8.02 -2.66
C TRP A 45 -4.39 8.57 -1.40
N ALA A 46 -4.62 7.74 -0.39
CA ALA A 46 -5.20 8.17 0.89
C ALA A 46 -4.30 9.20 1.59
N TYR A 47 -2.99 8.99 1.57
CA TYR A 47 -2.03 9.97 2.06
C TYR A 47 -2.07 11.28 1.24
N GLU A 48 -2.11 11.22 -0.09
CA GLU A 48 -2.19 12.44 -0.93
C GLU A 48 -3.47 13.25 -0.66
N ARG A 49 -4.59 12.58 -0.35
CA ARG A 49 -5.86 13.25 -0.02
C ARG A 49 -5.91 13.84 1.38
N THR A 50 -5.25 13.20 2.35
CA THR A 50 -5.44 13.52 3.78
C THR A 50 -4.20 14.16 4.43
N GLY A 51 -3.03 14.06 3.80
CA GLY A 51 -1.75 14.44 4.40
C GLY A 51 -1.33 13.56 5.59
N SER A 52 -2.07 12.49 5.89
CA SER A 52 -1.87 11.63 7.06
C SER A 52 -1.62 10.18 6.66
N VAL A 53 -0.77 9.49 7.43
CA VAL A 53 -0.53 8.04 7.27
C VAL A 53 -1.60 7.19 7.96
N ILE A 54 -2.35 7.77 8.90
CA ILE A 54 -3.32 7.06 9.74
C ILE A 54 -4.40 6.33 8.91
N PRO A 55 -5.02 6.94 7.88
CA PRO A 55 -5.99 6.21 7.05
C PRO A 55 -5.39 4.96 6.39
N GLY A 56 -4.15 5.06 5.89
CA GLY A 56 -3.42 3.92 5.32
C GLY A 56 -3.15 2.83 6.35
N MET A 57 -2.78 3.20 7.58
CA MET A 57 -2.57 2.24 8.68
C MET A 57 -3.85 1.50 9.05
N ILE A 58 -4.98 2.20 9.12
CA ILE A 58 -6.29 1.60 9.43
C ILE A 58 -6.67 0.61 8.32
N ILE A 59 -6.57 1.00 7.06
CA ILE A 59 -6.89 0.12 5.92
C ILE A 59 -5.99 -1.11 5.92
N HIS A 60 -4.68 -0.92 6.12
CA HIS A 60 -3.72 -2.03 6.15
C HIS A 60 -3.99 -2.99 7.32
N GLY A 61 -4.22 -2.45 8.53
CA GLY A 61 -4.54 -3.24 9.71
C GLY A 61 -5.82 -4.04 9.52
N ALA A 62 -6.91 -3.41 9.08
CA ALA A 62 -8.17 -4.08 8.82
C ALA A 62 -8.03 -5.19 7.76
N PHE A 63 -7.34 -4.92 6.65
CA PHE A 63 -7.10 -5.93 5.61
C PHE A 63 -6.36 -7.15 6.16
N ASN A 64 -5.27 -6.92 6.91
CA ASN A 64 -4.49 -8.01 7.49
C ASN A 64 -5.29 -8.78 8.55
N THR A 65 -6.06 -8.11 9.40
CA THR A 65 -6.93 -8.77 10.39
C THR A 65 -7.95 -9.68 9.70
N ILE A 66 -8.62 -9.18 8.66
CA ILE A 66 -9.56 -10.00 7.88
C ILE A 66 -8.84 -11.19 7.23
N ALA A 67 -7.68 -10.96 6.61
CA ALA A 67 -6.91 -12.03 5.98
C ALA A 67 -6.51 -13.12 6.98
N VAL A 68 -6.04 -12.73 8.17
CA VAL A 68 -5.68 -13.67 9.24
C VAL A 68 -6.90 -14.46 9.71
N LEU A 69 -8.04 -13.79 9.96
CA LEU A 69 -9.26 -14.47 10.39
C LEU A 69 -9.75 -15.46 9.34
N LEU A 70 -9.79 -15.06 8.07
CA LEU A 70 -10.19 -15.95 6.98
C LEU A 70 -9.25 -17.14 6.84
N THR A 71 -7.94 -16.93 6.98
CA THR A 71 -6.93 -18.00 6.89
C THR A 71 -6.99 -18.94 8.11
N ALA A 72 -7.26 -18.42 9.29
CA ALA A 72 -7.36 -19.22 10.51
C ALA A 72 -8.65 -20.05 10.59
N MET A 73 -9.68 -19.66 9.83
CA MET A 73 -11.00 -20.32 9.80
C MET A 73 -11.23 -21.15 8.53
N SER A 74 -10.26 -21.18 7.59
CA SER A 74 -10.31 -21.93 6.33
C SER A 74 -9.71 -23.31 6.42
#